data_AF-A0A2N9LVI3-F1
#
_entry.id   AF-A0A2N9LVI3-F1
#
_cell.length_a   1.000
_cell.length_b   1.000
_cell.length_c   1.000
_cell.angle_alpha   90.00
_cell.angle_beta   90.00
_cell.angle_gamma   90.00
#
_symmetry.space_group_name_H-M   'P 1'
#
loop_
_entity.id
_entity.type
_entity.pdbx_description
1 polymer ?
#
loop_
_entity_poly.entity_id
_entity_poly.type
_entity_poly.pdbx_seq_one_letter_code
_entity_poly.pdbx_strand_id
1 'polypeptide(L)'
;MAEGVLEGGLATLFEVVAPVAMMALFLAEIGLADMEAIDYAKRSWFIRGFSYGVVLGANGARNSYVFDKFKLEEGAFQNSWYPDQAKAFQNAYHSGLLKGLAYGRQLNLAESGKLMKILHAKVGRWSPEELRNWDNWGHRAKIDYYQWLAAEFRGSFMAPP
;
A
#
# COMPACT_ATOMS: atom_id res chain seq x y z
N MET A 1 31.77 9.17 24.38
CA MET A 1 30.40 8.79 24.78
C MET A 1 29.55 8.70 23.53
N ALA A 2 29.45 7.50 22.95
CA ALA A 2 28.75 7.26 21.70
C ALA A 2 28.08 5.88 21.76
N GLU A 3 27.19 5.70 22.72
CA GLU A 3 26.34 4.52 22.85
C GLU A 3 24.94 5.06 23.19
N GLY A 4 23.96 4.86 22.31
CA GLY A 4 22.59 5.28 22.59
C GLY A 4 21.71 5.61 21.37
N VAL A 5 22.27 5.77 20.17
CA VAL A 5 21.47 6.19 18.99
C VAL A 5 21.06 5.03 18.07
N LEU A 6 21.75 3.89 18.13
CA LEU A 6 21.53 2.76 17.20
C LEU A 6 20.46 1.76 17.65
N GLU A 7 20.26 1.56 18.96
CA GLU A 7 19.33 0.52 19.46
C GLU A 7 17.85 0.92 19.41
N GLY A 8 17.53 2.20 19.59
CA GLY A 8 16.14 2.69 19.51
C GLY A 8 15.54 2.68 18.09
N GLY A 9 16.38 2.74 17.05
CA GLY A 9 15.94 2.75 15.66
C GLY A 9 15.51 1.38 15.13
N LEU A 10 16.21 0.32 15.57
CA LEU A 10 15.98 -1.07 15.19
C LEU A 10 14.81 -1.71 15.94
N ALA A 11 14.68 -1.47 17.26
CA ALA A 11 13.57 -1.99 18.06
C ALA A 11 12.21 -1.43 17.58
N THR A 12 12.16 -0.13 17.30
CA THR A 12 10.95 0.49 16.73
C THR A 12 10.70 0.06 15.29
N LEU A 13 11.72 -0.42 14.55
CA LEU A 13 11.56 -0.90 13.16
C LEU A 13 10.81 -2.23 13.21
N PHE A 14 11.19 -3.12 14.13
CA PHE A 14 10.45 -4.35 14.38
C PHE A 14 9.04 -4.11 14.92
N GLU A 15 8.81 -3.18 15.85
CA GLU A 15 7.46 -2.97 16.41
C GLU A 15 6.42 -2.46 15.41
N VAL A 16 6.81 -1.67 14.40
CA VAL A 16 5.87 -1.18 13.36
C VAL A 16 5.85 -2.10 12.14
N VAL A 17 6.98 -2.73 11.81
CA VAL A 17 7.06 -3.68 10.70
C VAL A 17 6.42 -5.02 11.07
N ALA A 18 6.46 -5.47 12.33
CA ALA A 18 5.88 -6.75 12.74
C ALA A 18 4.36 -6.81 12.54
N PRO A 19 3.54 -5.81 12.92
CA PRO A 19 2.10 -5.83 12.62
C PRO A 19 1.80 -5.80 11.12
N VAL A 20 2.57 -5.03 10.35
CA VAL A 20 2.41 -4.93 8.89
C VAL A 20 2.80 -6.24 8.20
N ALA A 21 3.93 -6.82 8.58
CA ALA A 21 4.45 -8.08 8.07
C ALA A 21 3.58 -9.27 8.52
N MET A 22 3.07 -9.28 9.75
CA MET A 22 2.12 -10.28 10.26
C MET A 22 0.81 -10.25 9.48
N MET A 23 0.31 -9.07 9.12
CA MET A 23 -0.93 -8.97 8.35
C MET A 23 -0.72 -9.33 6.87
N ALA A 24 0.48 -9.08 6.33
CA ALA A 24 0.87 -9.57 5.01
C ALA A 24 1.06 -11.10 5.00
N LEU A 25 1.62 -11.68 6.07
CA LEU A 25 1.71 -13.13 6.30
C LEU A 25 0.32 -13.75 6.43
N PHE A 26 -0.59 -13.14 7.18
CA PHE A 26 -1.99 -13.56 7.29
C PHE A 26 -2.71 -13.52 5.93
N LEU A 27 -2.51 -12.46 5.15
CA LEU A 27 -3.01 -12.39 3.77
C LEU A 27 -2.35 -13.40 2.83
N ALA A 28 -1.13 -13.86 3.16
CA ALA A 28 -0.46 -14.92 2.44
C ALA A 28 -0.94 -16.32 2.83
N GLU A 29 -1.31 -16.54 4.08
CA GLU A 29 -1.85 -17.79 4.62
C GLU A 29 -3.27 -18.10 4.13
N ILE A 30 -4.06 -17.11 3.70
CA ILE A 30 -5.45 -17.30 3.22
C ILE A 30 -5.56 -18.10 1.89
N GLY A 31 -4.52 -18.76 1.37
CA GLY A 31 -4.73 -19.68 0.25
C GLY A 31 -3.50 -20.26 -0.41
N LEU A 32 -2.59 -20.87 0.36
CA LEU A 32 -1.36 -21.48 -0.19
C LEU A 32 -1.50 -22.92 -0.70
N ALA A 33 -2.68 -23.56 -0.58
CA ALA A 33 -2.74 -25.00 -0.82
C ALA A 33 -3.05 -25.42 -2.28
N ASP A 34 -3.76 -24.64 -3.09
CA ASP A 34 -4.03 -24.92 -4.52
C ASP A 34 -4.83 -23.77 -5.13
N MET A 35 -4.19 -22.73 -5.68
CA MET A 35 -4.92 -21.64 -6.34
C MET A 35 -4.80 -21.71 -7.87
N GLU A 36 -5.95 -21.92 -8.52
CA GLU A 36 -6.12 -21.72 -9.95
C GLU A 36 -5.65 -20.30 -10.36
N ALA A 37 -5.15 -20.13 -11.58
CA ALA A 37 -4.56 -18.87 -12.08
C ALA A 37 -5.49 -17.65 -11.90
N ILE A 38 -6.81 -17.85 -11.90
CA ILE A 38 -7.82 -16.82 -11.66
C ILE A 38 -7.75 -16.30 -10.22
N ASP A 39 -7.54 -17.16 -9.24
CA ASP A 39 -7.50 -16.78 -7.84
C ASP A 39 -6.19 -16.08 -7.48
N TYR A 40 -5.09 -16.49 -8.12
CA TYR A 40 -3.85 -15.72 -8.09
C TYR A 40 -4.06 -14.30 -8.63
N ALA A 41 -4.75 -14.16 -9.76
CA ALA A 41 -5.07 -12.85 -10.33
C ALA A 41 -5.94 -12.00 -9.40
N LYS A 42 -7.01 -12.57 -8.82
CA LYS A 42 -7.86 -11.88 -7.81
C LYS A 42 -7.04 -11.44 -6.60
N ARG A 43 -6.18 -12.32 -6.07
CA ARG A 43 -5.29 -12.01 -4.94
C ARG A 43 -4.33 -10.89 -5.29
N SER A 44 -3.73 -10.90 -6.49
CA SER A 44 -2.86 -9.83 -6.96
C SER A 44 -3.59 -8.48 -7.01
N TRP A 45 -4.82 -8.45 -7.51
CA TRP A 45 -5.67 -7.26 -7.49
C TRP A 45 -6.03 -6.79 -6.09
N PHE A 46 -6.38 -7.72 -5.19
CA PHE A 46 -6.61 -7.41 -3.78
C PHE A 46 -5.38 -6.78 -3.13
N ILE A 47 -4.20 -7.40 -3.28
CA ILE A 47 -2.94 -6.91 -2.71
C ILE A 47 -2.62 -5.52 -3.26
N ARG A 48 -2.78 -5.31 -4.57
CA ARG A 48 -2.63 -3.98 -5.20
C ARG A 48 -3.51 -2.94 -4.49
N GLY A 49 -4.81 -3.21 -4.37
CA GLY A 49 -5.74 -2.32 -3.68
C GLY A 49 -5.33 -2.08 -2.23
N PHE A 50 -5.00 -3.14 -1.50
CA PHE A 50 -4.58 -3.05 -0.11
C PHE A 50 -3.36 -2.17 0.08
N SER A 51 -2.29 -2.36 -0.72
CA SER A 51 -1.09 -1.52 -0.63
C SER A 51 -1.39 -0.04 -0.86
N TYR A 52 -2.25 0.29 -1.84
CA TYR A 52 -2.72 1.67 -2.03
C TYR A 52 -3.46 2.17 -0.80
N GLY A 53 -4.39 1.37 -0.28
CA GLY A 53 -5.19 1.72 0.88
C GLY A 53 -4.33 2.07 2.08
N VAL A 54 -3.33 1.24 2.40
CA VAL A 54 -2.45 1.48 3.56
C VAL A 54 -1.72 2.81 3.44
N VAL A 55 -1.09 3.09 2.30
CA VAL A 55 -0.35 4.34 2.08
C VAL A 55 -1.29 5.55 2.11
N LEU A 56 -2.47 5.45 1.50
CA LEU A 56 -3.48 6.51 1.54
C LEU A 56 -3.96 6.77 2.98
N GLY A 57 -4.21 5.71 3.74
CA GLY A 57 -4.67 5.80 5.13
C GLY A 57 -3.61 6.41 6.04
N ALA A 58 -2.37 5.93 5.94
CA ALA A 58 -1.23 6.41 6.73
C ALA A 58 -0.90 7.88 6.42
N ASN A 59 -1.06 8.32 5.16
CA ASN A 59 -0.87 9.72 4.78
C ASN A 59 -2.09 10.61 5.09
N GLY A 60 -3.14 10.08 5.74
CA GLY A 60 -4.33 10.86 6.13
C GLY A 60 -5.21 11.30 4.95
N ALA A 61 -5.22 10.58 3.83
CA ALA A 61 -6.00 10.94 2.67
C ALA A 61 -7.52 10.97 2.98
N ARG A 62 -8.20 12.04 2.52
CA ARG A 62 -9.64 12.21 2.67
C ARG A 62 -10.40 11.15 1.88
N ASN A 63 -11.50 10.64 2.44
CA ASN A 63 -12.36 9.64 1.78
C ASN A 63 -12.78 10.07 0.37
N SER A 64 -13.19 11.33 0.21
CA SER A 64 -13.62 11.87 -1.09
C SER A 64 -12.52 11.75 -2.14
N TYR A 65 -11.28 12.07 -1.79
CA TYR A 65 -10.13 11.93 -2.69
C TYR A 65 -9.84 10.47 -3.05
N VAL A 66 -9.89 9.56 -2.06
CA VAL A 66 -9.66 8.12 -2.30
C VAL A 66 -10.71 7.55 -3.25
N PHE A 67 -11.98 7.84 -3.02
CA PHE A 67 -13.07 7.30 -3.84
C PHE A 67 -13.16 7.94 -5.22
N ASP A 68 -12.70 9.17 -5.39
CA ASP A 68 -12.69 9.87 -6.67
C ASP A 68 -11.48 9.47 -7.54
N LYS A 69 -10.29 9.27 -6.94
CA LYS A 69 -9.03 9.11 -7.69
C LYS A 69 -8.46 7.69 -7.72
N PHE A 70 -8.88 6.81 -6.81
CA PHE A 70 -8.28 5.47 -6.67
C PHE A 70 -9.28 4.32 -6.82
N LYS A 71 -10.57 4.61 -7.06
CA LYS A 71 -11.46 3.65 -7.72
C LYS A 71 -11.01 3.55 -9.17
N LEU A 72 -10.36 2.45 -9.53
CA LEU A 72 -9.94 2.23 -10.91
C LEU A 72 -11.19 2.08 -11.79
N GLU A 73 -11.14 2.68 -12.98
CA GLU A 73 -12.19 2.56 -14.01
C GLU A 73 -12.31 1.10 -14.48
N GLU A 74 -13.50 0.67 -14.90
CA GLU A 74 -13.80 -0.73 -15.28
C GLU A 74 -12.81 -1.28 -16.33
N GLY A 75 -12.31 -0.44 -17.24
CA GLY A 75 -11.34 -0.84 -18.27
C GLY A 75 -9.99 -1.32 -17.73
N ALA A 76 -9.59 -0.88 -16.53
CA ALA A 76 -8.31 -1.27 -15.92
C ALA A 76 -8.28 -2.74 -15.46
N PHE A 77 -9.45 -3.38 -15.36
CA PHE A 77 -9.62 -4.76 -14.91
C PHE A 77 -9.90 -5.74 -16.05
N GLN A 78 -9.99 -5.25 -17.29
CA GLN A 78 -10.15 -6.11 -18.44
C GLN A 78 -8.88 -6.94 -18.65
N ASN A 79 -9.06 -8.27 -18.66
CA ASN A 79 -8.00 -9.22 -18.92
C ASN A 79 -8.43 -10.07 -20.13
N SER A 80 -7.65 -10.05 -21.20
CA SER A 80 -7.97 -10.78 -22.44
C SER A 80 -8.09 -12.29 -22.25
N TRP A 81 -7.45 -12.85 -21.22
CA TRP A 81 -7.53 -14.28 -20.89
C TRP A 81 -8.74 -14.61 -20.01
N TYR A 82 -9.26 -13.64 -19.25
CA TYR A 82 -10.40 -13.83 -18.33
C TYR A 82 -11.38 -12.65 -18.40
N PRO A 83 -12.03 -12.40 -19.55
CA PRO A 83 -12.88 -11.23 -19.76
C PRO A 83 -14.06 -11.19 -18.77
N ASP A 84 -14.62 -12.34 -18.41
CA ASP A 84 -15.76 -12.46 -17.47
C ASP A 84 -15.38 -12.18 -16.01
N GLN A 85 -14.08 -12.15 -15.68
CA GLN A 85 -13.59 -11.94 -14.32
C GLN A 85 -13.30 -10.48 -14.00
N ALA A 86 -13.47 -9.53 -14.94
CA ALA A 86 -13.16 -8.11 -14.74
C ALA A 86 -13.84 -7.53 -13.49
N LYS A 87 -15.13 -7.84 -13.28
CA LYS A 87 -15.88 -7.42 -12.09
C LYS A 87 -15.36 -8.06 -10.80
N ALA A 88 -14.93 -9.33 -10.85
CA ALA A 88 -14.34 -10.01 -9.71
C ALA A 88 -12.99 -9.39 -9.32
N PHE A 89 -12.16 -9.05 -10.31
CA PHE A 89 -10.89 -8.34 -10.10
C PHE A 89 -11.10 -6.93 -9.53
N GLN A 90 -12.08 -6.19 -10.06
CA GLN A 90 -12.47 -4.89 -9.53
C GLN A 90 -12.94 -4.96 -8.08
N ASN A 91 -13.80 -5.94 -7.76
CA ASN A 91 -14.27 -6.17 -6.39
C ASN A 91 -13.11 -6.54 -5.45
N ALA A 92 -12.19 -7.38 -5.91
CA ALA A 92 -11.01 -7.75 -5.13
C ALA A 92 -10.13 -6.52 -4.84
N TYR A 93 -9.86 -5.70 -5.85
CA TYR A 93 -9.10 -4.46 -5.70
C TYR A 93 -9.78 -3.47 -4.75
N HIS A 94 -11.08 -3.18 -4.93
CA HIS A 94 -11.80 -2.26 -4.06
C HIS A 94 -11.90 -2.77 -2.62
N SER A 95 -12.10 -4.08 -2.44
CA SER A 95 -12.09 -4.71 -1.12
C SER A 95 -10.73 -4.55 -0.45
N GLY A 96 -9.65 -4.75 -1.20
CA GLY A 96 -8.28 -4.49 -0.76
C GLY A 96 -8.10 -3.02 -0.35
N LEU A 97 -8.47 -2.10 -1.24
CA LEU A 97 -8.35 -0.64 -1.03
C LEU A 97 -9.02 -0.18 0.26
N LEU A 98 -10.25 -0.61 0.51
CA LEU A 98 -10.98 -0.26 1.73
C LEU A 98 -10.32 -0.83 2.98
N LYS A 99 -9.91 -2.11 2.95
CA LYS A 99 -9.23 -2.75 4.09
C LYS A 99 -7.88 -2.10 4.38
N GLY A 100 -7.10 -1.83 3.35
CA GLY A 100 -5.83 -1.13 3.48
C GLY A 100 -6.02 0.28 4.03
N LEU A 101 -7.04 1.01 3.55
CA LEU A 101 -7.35 2.36 4.04
C LEU A 101 -7.71 2.38 5.51
N ALA A 102 -8.56 1.43 5.95
CA ALA A 102 -8.91 1.28 7.35
C ALA A 102 -7.66 0.98 8.20
N TYR A 103 -6.82 0.05 7.75
CA TYR A 103 -5.59 -0.31 8.45
C TYR A 103 -4.61 0.87 8.54
N GLY A 104 -4.33 1.56 7.44
CA GLY A 104 -3.45 2.72 7.42
C GLY A 104 -3.92 3.85 8.34
N ARG A 105 -5.24 3.96 8.59
CA ARG A 105 -5.82 4.93 9.54
C ARG A 105 -5.77 4.50 11.00
N GLN A 106 -5.59 3.22 11.27
CA GLN A 106 -5.40 2.72 12.63
C GLN A 106 -3.98 3.03 13.15
N LEU A 107 -3.03 3.30 12.23
CA LEU A 107 -1.70 3.74 12.59
C LEU A 107 -1.75 5.09 13.30
N ASN A 108 -1.06 5.20 14.42
CA ASN A 108 -0.86 6.48 15.09
C ASN A 108 0.10 7.38 14.30
N LEU A 109 0.28 8.63 14.75
CA LEU A 109 1.12 9.62 14.04
C LEU A 109 2.59 9.17 13.92
N ALA A 110 3.13 8.53 14.95
CA ALA A 110 4.52 8.06 14.95
C ALA A 110 4.72 6.89 13.98
N GLU A 111 3.80 5.92 13.99
CA GLU A 111 3.79 4.76 13.08
C GLU A 111 3.63 5.19 11.62
N SER A 112 2.67 6.08 11.35
CA SER A 112 2.44 6.64 10.01
C SER A 112 3.67 7.40 9.51
N GLY A 113 4.23 8.30 10.34
CA GLY A 113 5.43 9.05 9.98
C GLY A 113 6.62 8.14 9.70
N LYS A 114 6.77 7.05 10.47
CA LYS A 114 7.82 6.07 10.26
C LYS A 114 7.64 5.28 8.97
N LEU A 115 6.43 4.78 8.71
CA LEU A 115 6.11 4.07 7.47
C LEU A 115 6.43 4.95 6.25
N MET A 116 5.94 6.19 6.25
CA MET A 116 6.17 7.11 5.13
C MET A 116 7.65 7.42 4.93
N LYS A 117 8.41 7.63 6.02
CA LYS A 117 9.86 7.82 5.95
C LYS A 117 10.58 6.62 5.31
N ILE A 118 10.22 5.39 5.68
CA ILE A 118 10.80 4.18 5.10
C ILE A 118 10.49 4.09 3.61
N LEU A 119 9.22 4.31 3.23
CA LEU A 119 8.80 4.24 1.83
C LEU A 119 9.47 5.34 0.99
N HIS A 120 9.57 6.57 1.50
CA HIS A 120 10.30 7.65 0.81
C HIS A 120 11.77 7.34 0.61
N ALA A 121 12.43 6.80 1.65
CA ALA A 121 13.85 6.44 1.57
C ALA A 121 14.12 5.33 0.53
N LYS A 122 13.22 4.35 0.42
CA LYS A 122 13.34 3.25 -0.54
C LYS A 122 13.01 3.67 -1.97
N VAL A 123 11.97 4.48 -2.15
CA VAL A 123 11.60 4.99 -3.48
C VAL A 123 12.65 5.96 -4.00
N GLY A 124 13.21 6.82 -3.15
CA GLY A 124 14.30 7.74 -3.49
C GLY A 124 13.99 8.76 -4.60
N ARG A 125 12.71 8.93 -4.95
CA ARG A 125 12.28 9.71 -6.13
C ARG A 125 12.12 11.21 -5.86
N TRP A 126 11.65 11.58 -4.67
CA TRP A 126 11.31 12.98 -4.35
C TRP A 126 12.25 13.55 -3.31
N SER A 127 12.68 14.78 -3.55
CA SER A 127 13.39 15.59 -2.58
C SER A 127 12.47 16.08 -1.46
N PRO A 128 13.01 16.40 -0.27
CA PRO A 128 12.25 17.02 0.81
C PRO A 128 11.63 18.38 0.43
N GLU A 129 12.18 19.07 -0.56
CA GLU A 129 11.62 20.33 -1.07
C GLU A 129 10.39 20.08 -1.95
N GLU A 130 10.45 19.10 -2.84
CA GLU A 130 9.29 18.69 -3.64
C GLU A 130 8.12 18.25 -2.76
N LEU A 131 8.40 17.43 -1.74
CA LEU A 131 7.38 16.97 -0.78
C LEU A 131 6.76 18.12 0.02
N ARG A 132 7.53 19.17 0.33
CA ARG A 132 7.01 20.37 1.01
C ARG A 132 6.05 21.18 0.12
N ASN A 133 6.18 21.08 -1.20
CA ASN A 133 5.31 21.72 -2.18
C ASN A 133 4.07 20.89 -2.55
N TRP A 134 3.70 19.90 -1.72
CA TRP A 134 2.58 18.98 -1.95
C TRP A 134 1.28 19.65 -2.39
N ASP A 135 0.92 20.79 -1.79
CA ASP A 135 -0.34 21.46 -2.09
C ASP A 135 -0.39 21.99 -3.53
N ASN A 136 0.77 22.31 -4.12
CA ASN A 136 0.89 22.77 -5.50
C ASN A 136 0.93 21.64 -6.52
N TRP A 137 0.98 20.38 -6.08
CA TRP A 137 1.04 19.25 -7.01
C TRP A 137 -0.30 19.05 -7.72
N GLY A 138 -0.25 18.90 -9.03
CA GLY A 138 -1.39 18.46 -9.83
C GLY A 138 -1.88 17.07 -9.43
N HIS A 139 -3.14 16.75 -9.75
CA HIS A 139 -3.73 15.46 -9.37
C HIS A 139 -2.95 14.26 -9.88
N ARG A 140 -2.44 14.30 -11.12
CA ARG A 140 -1.64 13.20 -11.68
C ARG A 140 -0.37 12.96 -10.88
N ALA A 141 0.33 14.01 -10.45
CA ALA A 141 1.53 13.88 -9.63
C ALA A 141 1.23 13.28 -8.25
N LYS A 142 0.10 13.66 -7.63
CA LYS A 142 -0.35 13.06 -6.37
C LYS A 142 -0.73 11.58 -6.55
N ILE A 143 -1.39 11.22 -7.65
CA ILE A 143 -1.69 9.83 -7.98
C ILE A 143 -0.38 9.05 -8.11
N ASP A 144 0.52 9.49 -9.00
CA ASP A 144 1.83 8.88 -9.22
C ASP A 144 2.58 8.67 -7.90
N TYR A 145 2.55 9.67 -7.01
CA TYR A 145 3.15 9.57 -5.70
C TYR A 145 2.65 8.37 -4.88
N TYR A 146 1.34 8.24 -4.76
CA TYR A 146 0.76 7.09 -4.06
C TYR A 146 1.04 5.77 -4.80
N GLN A 147 1.12 5.77 -6.13
CA GLN A 147 1.41 4.55 -6.90
C GLN A 147 2.78 3.99 -6.58
N TRP A 148 3.79 4.84 -6.56
CA TRP A 148 5.18 4.44 -6.26
C TRP A 148 5.34 3.98 -4.82
N LEU A 149 4.76 4.70 -3.86
CA LEU A 149 4.82 4.28 -2.45
C LEU A 149 4.04 2.98 -2.21
N ALA A 150 2.89 2.78 -2.86
CA ALA A 150 2.13 1.54 -2.77
C ALA A 150 2.87 0.36 -3.43
N ALA A 151 3.55 0.59 -4.55
CA ALA A 151 4.40 -0.41 -5.19
C ALA A 151 5.56 -0.82 -4.28
N GLU A 152 6.21 0.16 -3.65
CA GLU A 152 7.30 -0.09 -2.70
C GLU A 152 6.79 -0.82 -1.45
N PHE A 153 5.63 -0.41 -0.91
CA PHE A 153 5.01 -1.10 0.22
C PHE A 153 4.75 -2.57 -0.10
N ARG A 154 4.20 -2.84 -1.29
CA ARG A 154 3.95 -4.21 -1.74
C ARG A 154 5.24 -5.01 -1.86
N GLY A 155 6.29 -4.44 -2.45
CA GLY A 155 7.58 -5.11 -2.62
C GLY A 155 8.31 -5.37 -1.30
N SER A 156 8.27 -4.41 -0.38
CA SER A 156 9.00 -4.48 0.89
C SER A 156 8.29 -5.26 1.99
N PHE A 157 6.95 -5.32 1.98
CA PHE A 157 6.18 -5.89 3.09
C PHE A 157 5.23 -7.03 2.68
N MET A 158 4.96 -7.22 1.39
CA MET A 158 3.94 -8.17 0.93
C MET A 158 4.43 -9.18 -0.11
N ALA A 159 5.69 -9.08 -0.54
CA ALA A 159 6.29 -10.11 -1.37
C ALA A 159 6.42 -11.41 -0.53
N PRO A 160 6.12 -12.58 -1.13
CA PRO A 160 6.43 -13.84 -0.46
C PRO A 160 7.96 -13.93 -0.21
N PRO A 161 8.40 -14.56 0.89
CA PRO A 161 9.81 -14.86 1.13
C PRO A 161 10.41 -15.74 0.04
#